data_AF-A0A956YWA8-F1
#
_entry.id   AF-A0A956YWA8-F1
#
_cell.length_a   1.000
_cell.length_b   1.000
_cell.length_c   1.000
_cell.angle_alpha   90.00
_cell.angle_beta   90.00
_cell.angle_gamma   90.00
#
_symmetry.space_group_name_H-M   'P 1'
#
loop_
_entity.id
_entity.type
_entity.pdbx_description
1 polymer ?
#
loop_
_entity_poly.entity_id
_entity_poly.type
_entity_poly.pdbx_seq_one_letter_code
_entity_poly.pdbx_strand_id
1 'polypeptide(L)'
;MRIFLDTNVVLTGALNPNGPAGTLAALLGRATFVFSPQVLAECDYLIERDAPTQLVAQVVQNTTRAYLNALGALQVPDVAPPQGITALDDGDSMLLGAALSAQADAICTYNVKDFPASYINVRTPLAIHRSIAEPKLEQYIQPVALSANGTLLFFGRLHHESSMGTILDSDGRVTVVADERGFIQLTGSGVRRCHSIKPLRGNTEFRLTLRYNVEDFEAALWVKDSGAWVKDVITTGAASFSEATRPILCFVPDHRFFGYIQCISGLPRFVREKQLPAALDNYSLEASAGSLDLKHFLKTLVIQWQ
;
A
#
# COMPACT_ATOMS: atom_id res chain seq x y z
N MET A 1 -5.55 -17.40 -13.69
CA MET A 1 -4.17 -16.93 -13.39
C MET A 1 -3.58 -17.73 -12.23
N ARG A 2 -2.29 -18.03 -12.25
CA ARG A 2 -1.56 -18.67 -11.14
C ARG A 2 -0.79 -17.62 -10.36
N ILE A 3 -0.99 -17.56 -9.05
CA ILE A 3 -0.44 -16.50 -8.19
C ILE A 3 0.37 -17.14 -7.08
N PHE A 4 1.66 -16.81 -7.01
CA PHE A 4 2.52 -17.22 -5.93
C PHE A 4 2.33 -16.31 -4.72
N LEU A 5 2.11 -16.87 -3.53
CA LEU A 5 1.91 -16.13 -2.29
C LEU A 5 3.23 -16.01 -1.53
N ASP A 6 3.64 -14.78 -1.23
CA ASP A 6 4.75 -14.46 -0.33
C ASP A 6 4.35 -14.63 1.16
N THR A 7 5.33 -14.86 2.03
CA THR A 7 5.21 -14.99 3.50
C THR A 7 4.41 -13.85 4.12
N ASN A 8 4.72 -12.59 3.76
CA ASN A 8 4.02 -11.43 4.33
C ASN A 8 2.53 -11.37 3.93
N VAL A 9 2.16 -11.91 2.76
CA VAL A 9 0.77 -11.98 2.28
C VAL A 9 0.02 -13.10 2.99
N VAL A 10 0.68 -14.25 3.17
CA VAL A 10 0.09 -15.39 3.88
C VAL A 10 -0.24 -15.02 5.33
N LEU A 11 0.72 -14.45 6.07
CA LEU A 11 0.51 -14.01 7.45
C LEU A 11 -0.53 -12.89 7.55
N THR A 12 -0.43 -11.86 6.70
CA THR A 12 -1.38 -10.73 6.72
C THR A 12 -2.79 -11.19 6.35
N GLY A 13 -2.92 -12.09 5.38
CA GLY A 13 -4.23 -12.60 4.95
C GLY A 13 -4.92 -13.42 6.03
N ALA A 14 -4.17 -14.29 6.71
CA ALA A 14 -4.68 -15.09 7.81
C ALA A 14 -5.13 -14.26 9.03
N LEU A 15 -4.41 -13.17 9.33
CA LEU A 15 -4.59 -12.39 10.55
C LEU A 15 -5.38 -11.09 10.36
N ASN A 16 -5.59 -10.67 9.12
CA ASN A 16 -6.42 -9.53 8.75
C ASN A 16 -7.41 -9.94 7.64
N PRO A 17 -8.48 -10.69 7.99
CA PRO A 17 -9.39 -11.29 7.00
C PRO A 17 -10.15 -10.27 6.14
N ASN A 18 -10.33 -9.05 6.66
CA ASN A 18 -10.99 -7.96 5.93
C ASN A 18 -10.01 -7.12 5.09
N GLY A 19 -8.71 -7.38 5.19
CA GLY A 19 -7.69 -6.70 4.40
C GLY A 19 -7.61 -7.20 2.96
N PRO A 20 -6.84 -6.51 2.09
CA PRO A 20 -6.65 -6.93 0.70
C PRO A 20 -6.11 -8.37 0.56
N ALA A 21 -5.19 -8.79 1.44
CA ALA A 21 -4.71 -10.18 1.48
C ALA A 21 -5.81 -11.14 1.95
N GLY A 22 -6.50 -10.83 3.06
CA GLY A 22 -7.52 -11.71 3.64
C GLY A 22 -8.72 -11.96 2.72
N THR A 23 -8.97 -11.03 1.80
CA THR A 23 -10.07 -11.12 0.82
C THR A 23 -9.69 -11.81 -0.49
N LEU A 24 -8.46 -12.33 -0.65
CA LEU A 24 -8.02 -13.02 -1.88
C LEU A 24 -8.91 -14.21 -2.29
N ALA A 25 -9.64 -14.81 -1.34
CA ALA A 25 -10.63 -15.86 -1.61
C ALA A 25 -11.75 -15.42 -2.59
N ALA A 26 -12.02 -14.11 -2.72
CA ALA A 26 -12.96 -13.58 -3.71
C ALA A 26 -12.54 -13.80 -5.18
N LEU A 27 -11.28 -14.20 -5.39
CA LEU A 27 -10.70 -14.49 -6.70
C LEU A 27 -10.73 -15.98 -7.07
N LEU A 28 -11.23 -16.86 -6.19
CA LEU A 28 -11.39 -18.27 -6.50
C LEU A 28 -12.23 -18.45 -7.79
N GLY A 29 -11.84 -19.42 -8.61
CA GLY A 29 -12.40 -19.63 -9.96
C GLY A 29 -11.77 -18.76 -11.05
N ARG A 30 -11.09 -17.66 -10.69
CA ARG A 30 -10.32 -16.81 -11.63
C ARG A 30 -8.81 -16.88 -11.40
N ALA A 31 -8.43 -17.18 -10.16
CA ALA A 31 -7.06 -17.42 -9.75
C ALA A 31 -6.88 -18.79 -9.10
N THR A 32 -5.69 -19.36 -9.27
CA THR A 32 -5.18 -20.49 -8.50
C THR A 32 -3.99 -19.97 -7.69
N PHE A 33 -4.05 -20.16 -6.38
CA PHE A 33 -2.98 -19.74 -5.49
C PHE A 33 -1.97 -20.86 -5.31
N VAL A 34 -0.69 -20.51 -5.29
CA VAL A 34 0.41 -21.43 -5.01
C VAL A 34 1.35 -20.82 -3.97
N PHE A 35 2.04 -21.65 -3.22
CA PHE A 35 3.05 -21.24 -2.26
C PHE A 35 4.10 -22.36 -2.14
N SER A 36 5.28 -22.09 -1.58
CA SER A 36 6.31 -23.11 -1.40
C SER A 36 6.48 -23.52 0.07
N PRO A 37 7.12 -24.66 0.39
CA PRO A 37 7.44 -25.03 1.77
C PRO A 37 8.24 -23.95 2.51
N GLN A 38 9.15 -23.25 1.83
CA GLN A 38 9.89 -22.12 2.38
C GLN A 38 8.95 -21.03 2.96
N VAL A 39 7.86 -20.70 2.28
CA VAL A 39 6.86 -19.71 2.75
C VAL A 39 6.27 -20.12 4.10
N LEU A 40 5.88 -21.40 4.24
CA LEU A 40 5.33 -21.91 5.50
C LEU A 40 6.39 -21.97 6.60
N ALA A 41 7.60 -22.41 6.27
CA ALA A 41 8.72 -22.45 7.22
C ALA A 41 9.04 -21.06 7.77
N GLU A 42 9.02 -20.04 6.92
CA GLU A 42 9.24 -18.66 7.34
C GLU A 42 8.05 -18.12 8.17
N CYS A 43 6.81 -18.44 7.78
CA CYS A 43 5.64 -18.12 8.61
C CYS A 43 5.78 -18.70 10.02
N ASP A 44 6.05 -20.00 10.10
CA ASP A 44 6.19 -20.72 11.37
C ASP A 44 7.33 -20.14 12.22
N TYR A 45 8.49 -19.85 11.60
CA TYR A 45 9.62 -19.19 12.25
C TYR A 45 9.27 -17.80 12.82
N LEU A 46 8.63 -16.94 12.02
CA LEU A 46 8.25 -15.59 12.44
C LEU A 46 7.23 -15.61 13.58
N ILE A 47 6.26 -16.53 13.50
CA ILE A 47 5.26 -16.74 14.55
C ILE A 47 5.94 -17.19 15.84
N GLU A 48 6.80 -18.22 15.79
CA GLU A 48 7.49 -18.76 16.96
C GLU A 48 8.43 -17.75 17.62
N ARG A 49 9.12 -16.94 16.80
CA ARG A 49 10.01 -15.88 17.29
C ARG A 49 9.27 -14.80 18.09
N ASP A 50 8.10 -14.38 17.61
CA ASP A 50 7.41 -13.19 18.13
C ASP A 50 6.21 -13.50 19.04
N ALA A 51 5.70 -14.73 19.04
CA ALA A 51 4.56 -15.13 19.88
C ALA A 51 4.92 -15.09 21.38
N PRO A 52 4.03 -14.56 22.25
CA PRO A 52 4.29 -14.50 23.68
C PRO A 52 4.18 -15.86 24.38
N THR A 53 3.48 -16.83 23.77
CA THR A 53 3.30 -18.19 24.30
C THR A 53 3.23 -19.21 23.17
N GLN A 54 3.54 -20.47 23.47
CA GLN A 54 3.40 -21.58 22.53
C GLN A 54 1.94 -21.77 22.06
N LEU A 55 0.96 -21.51 22.92
CA LEU A 55 -0.45 -21.58 22.56
C LEU A 55 -0.80 -20.53 21.50
N VAL A 56 -0.34 -19.28 21.65
CA VAL A 56 -0.54 -18.23 20.64
C VAL A 56 0.12 -18.63 19.32
N ALA A 57 1.34 -19.18 19.37
CA ALA A 57 2.01 -19.67 18.17
C ALA A 57 1.18 -20.74 17.46
N GLN A 58 0.74 -21.78 18.18
CA GLN A 58 -0.08 -22.86 17.62
C GLN A 58 -1.38 -22.38 16.99
N VAL A 59 -2.12 -21.48 17.67
CA VAL A 59 -3.37 -20.92 17.14
C VAL A 59 -3.13 -20.13 15.85
N VAL A 60 -2.06 -19.35 15.79
CA VAL A 60 -1.74 -18.53 14.62
C VAL A 60 -1.21 -19.38 13.46
N GLN A 61 -0.40 -20.41 13.73
CA GLN A 61 0.03 -21.40 12.74
C GLN A 61 -1.19 -22.14 12.15
N ASN A 62 -2.13 -22.55 12.99
CA ASN A 62 -3.38 -23.19 12.55
C ASN A 62 -4.25 -22.24 11.71
N THR A 63 -4.38 -20.98 12.13
CA THR A 63 -5.09 -19.94 11.36
C THR A 63 -4.44 -19.71 9.99
N THR A 64 -3.11 -19.70 9.93
CA THR A 64 -2.34 -19.55 8.69
C THR A 64 -2.57 -20.71 7.72
N ARG A 65 -2.54 -21.94 8.23
CA ARG A 65 -2.86 -23.15 7.44
C ARG A 65 -4.32 -23.17 7.00
N ALA A 66 -5.25 -22.77 7.88
CA ALA A 66 -6.66 -22.67 7.55
C ALA A 66 -6.93 -21.64 6.44
N TYR A 67 -6.22 -20.50 6.45
CA TYR A 67 -6.28 -19.51 5.38
C TYR A 67 -5.80 -20.06 4.03
N LEU A 68 -4.64 -20.72 3.99
CA LEU A 68 -4.14 -21.37 2.76
C LEU A 68 -5.11 -22.45 2.25
N ASN A 69 -5.69 -23.24 3.16
CA ASN A 69 -6.71 -24.24 2.81
C ASN A 69 -7.98 -23.58 2.26
N ALA A 70 -8.44 -22.48 2.85
CA ALA A 70 -9.61 -21.73 2.37
C ALA A 70 -9.38 -21.13 0.98
N LEU A 71 -8.14 -20.76 0.64
CA LEU A 71 -7.75 -20.36 -0.71
C LEU A 71 -7.60 -21.54 -1.69
N GLY A 72 -7.68 -22.79 -1.22
CA GLY A 72 -7.30 -23.95 -2.03
C GLY A 72 -5.87 -23.82 -2.58
N ALA A 73 -4.97 -23.19 -1.83
CA ALA A 73 -3.62 -22.89 -2.29
C ALA A 73 -2.81 -24.19 -2.42
N LEU A 74 -2.14 -24.37 -3.56
CA LEU A 74 -1.37 -25.57 -3.85
C LEU A 74 0.09 -25.36 -3.45
N GLN A 75 0.64 -26.28 -2.67
CA GLN A 75 2.06 -26.26 -2.35
C GLN A 75 2.86 -26.71 -3.59
N VAL A 76 3.85 -25.90 -3.98
CA VAL A 76 4.81 -26.19 -5.06
C VAL A 76 6.22 -26.40 -4.47
N PRO A 77 7.11 -27.17 -5.10
CA PRO A 77 8.44 -27.41 -4.56
C PRO A 77 9.26 -26.13 -4.43
N ASP A 78 10.19 -26.09 -3.47
CA ASP A 78 11.23 -25.07 -3.45
C ASP A 78 12.21 -25.34 -4.60
N VAL A 79 12.47 -24.31 -5.41
CA VAL A 79 13.34 -24.39 -6.58
C VAL A 79 14.20 -23.14 -6.60
N ALA A 80 15.50 -23.30 -6.82
CA ALA A 80 16.40 -22.16 -7.00
C ALA A 80 16.08 -21.41 -8.31
N PRO A 81 16.22 -20.07 -8.36
CA PRO A 81 15.95 -19.33 -9.56
C PRO A 81 17.00 -19.66 -10.65
N PRO A 82 16.67 -19.46 -11.95
CA PRO A 82 17.62 -19.64 -13.03
C PRO A 82 18.87 -18.78 -12.85
N GLN A 83 20.01 -19.24 -13.37
CA GLN A 83 21.28 -18.51 -13.28
C GLN A 83 21.15 -17.08 -13.82
N GLY A 84 21.59 -16.10 -13.03
CA GLY A 84 21.54 -14.67 -13.39
C GLY A 84 20.22 -13.98 -13.05
N ILE A 85 19.25 -14.69 -12.47
CA ILE A 85 18.00 -14.13 -11.95
C ILE A 85 18.00 -14.27 -10.43
N THR A 86 18.01 -13.15 -9.72
CA THR A 86 17.96 -13.12 -8.25
C THR A 86 16.99 -12.06 -7.77
N ALA A 87 16.41 -12.29 -6.59
CA ALA A 87 15.76 -11.24 -5.83
C ALA A 87 16.81 -10.37 -5.12
N LEU A 88 16.35 -9.38 -4.34
CA LEU A 88 17.23 -8.51 -3.56
C LEU A 88 17.95 -9.28 -2.45
N ASP A 89 17.31 -10.29 -1.85
CA ASP A 89 17.91 -11.18 -0.87
C ASP A 89 17.80 -12.68 -1.26
N ASP A 90 18.55 -13.52 -0.54
CA ASP A 90 18.65 -14.95 -0.81
C ASP A 90 17.36 -15.72 -0.49
N GLY A 91 16.59 -15.25 0.49
CA GLY A 91 15.31 -15.85 0.88
C GLY A 91 14.25 -15.63 -0.19
N ASP A 92 14.10 -14.39 -0.62
CA ASP A 92 13.24 -13.99 -1.73
C ASP A 92 13.67 -14.64 -3.04
N SER A 93 14.96 -14.93 -3.23
CA SER A 93 15.46 -15.63 -4.41
C SER A 93 14.91 -17.06 -4.50
N MET A 94 14.77 -17.77 -3.38
CA MET A 94 14.12 -19.08 -3.35
C MET A 94 12.62 -18.99 -3.66
N LEU A 95 11.94 -17.96 -3.13
CA LEU A 95 10.53 -17.71 -3.45
C LEU A 95 10.34 -17.39 -4.94
N LEU A 96 11.24 -16.60 -5.52
CA LEU A 96 11.27 -16.28 -6.94
C LEU A 96 11.44 -17.54 -7.79
N GLY A 97 12.39 -18.41 -7.44
CA GLY A 97 12.61 -19.65 -8.19
C GLY A 97 11.41 -20.61 -8.12
N ALA A 98 10.78 -20.74 -6.95
CA ALA A 98 9.55 -21.52 -6.80
C ALA A 98 8.39 -20.93 -7.62
N ALA A 99 8.22 -19.60 -7.62
CA ALA A 99 7.21 -18.92 -8.44
C ALA A 99 7.42 -19.14 -9.94
N LEU A 100 8.66 -19.00 -10.43
CA LEU A 100 9.02 -19.22 -11.83
C LEU A 100 8.83 -20.69 -12.22
N SER A 101 9.28 -21.64 -11.40
CA SER A 101 9.11 -23.07 -11.66
C SER A 101 7.64 -23.49 -11.66
N ALA A 102 6.82 -22.86 -10.83
CA ALA A 102 5.38 -23.07 -10.82
C ALA A 102 4.67 -22.41 -12.01
N GLN A 103 5.38 -21.67 -12.89
CA GLN A 103 4.79 -20.86 -13.95
C GLN A 103 3.73 -19.90 -13.39
N ALA A 104 4.04 -19.26 -12.26
CA ALA A 104 3.16 -18.23 -11.72
C ALA A 104 3.12 -17.02 -12.67
N ASP A 105 1.92 -16.50 -12.89
CA ASP A 105 1.71 -15.26 -13.65
C ASP A 105 2.16 -14.03 -12.85
N ALA A 106 2.11 -14.13 -11.50
CA ALA A 106 2.51 -13.08 -10.58
C ALA A 106 2.96 -13.61 -9.21
N ILE A 107 3.86 -12.86 -8.56
CA ILE A 107 4.14 -12.93 -7.12
C ILE A 107 3.28 -11.89 -6.42
N CYS A 108 2.49 -12.34 -5.44
CA CYS A 108 1.69 -11.51 -4.57
C CYS A 108 2.49 -11.22 -3.29
N THR A 109 2.94 -9.97 -3.12
CA THR A 109 3.81 -9.52 -2.02
C THR A 109 3.51 -8.07 -1.63
N TYR A 110 3.75 -7.70 -0.37
CA TYR A 110 3.80 -6.29 0.04
C TYR A 110 5.18 -5.64 -0.23
N ASN A 111 6.19 -6.42 -0.57
CA ASN A 111 7.58 -6.00 -0.78
C ASN A 111 7.94 -6.03 -2.28
N VAL A 112 7.20 -5.28 -3.09
CA VAL A 112 7.29 -5.36 -4.56
C VAL A 112 8.70 -5.07 -5.07
N LYS A 113 9.45 -4.20 -4.38
CA LYS A 113 10.81 -3.80 -4.77
C LYS A 113 11.85 -4.92 -4.65
N ASP A 114 11.57 -5.94 -3.83
CA ASP A 114 12.54 -6.98 -3.50
C ASP A 114 12.62 -8.05 -4.61
N PHE A 115 11.64 -8.07 -5.53
CA PHE A 115 11.57 -9.00 -6.65
C PHE A 115 11.82 -8.31 -8.00
N PRO A 116 12.49 -8.98 -8.96
CA PRO A 116 12.81 -8.38 -10.25
C PRO A 116 11.61 -8.42 -11.20
N ALA A 117 10.91 -7.28 -11.32
CA ALA A 117 9.72 -7.13 -12.15
C ALA A 117 9.92 -7.40 -13.66
N SER A 118 11.16 -7.53 -14.13
CA SER A 118 11.50 -7.89 -15.52
C SER A 118 11.21 -9.35 -15.88
N TYR A 119 11.11 -10.24 -14.89
CA TYR A 119 10.96 -11.68 -15.11
C TYR A 119 9.60 -12.24 -14.71
N ILE A 120 8.93 -11.60 -13.76
CA ILE A 120 7.61 -11.99 -13.28
C ILE A 120 6.85 -10.75 -12.82
N ASN A 121 5.53 -10.75 -12.96
CA ASN A 121 4.74 -9.65 -12.39
C ASN A 121 4.82 -9.70 -10.87
N VAL A 122 5.14 -8.57 -10.23
CA VAL A 122 5.18 -8.47 -8.77
C VAL A 122 4.12 -7.46 -8.34
N ARG A 123 3.16 -7.88 -7.51
CA ARG A 123 1.97 -7.08 -7.22
C ARG A 123 1.55 -7.21 -5.76
N THR A 124 1.01 -6.12 -5.20
CA THR A 124 0.33 -6.18 -3.89
C THR A 124 -1.00 -6.94 -4.01
N PRO A 125 -1.57 -7.46 -2.91
CA PRO A 125 -2.84 -8.15 -2.94
C PRO A 125 -3.98 -7.32 -3.58
N LEU A 126 -4.04 -6.01 -3.35
CA LEU A 126 -5.06 -5.17 -4.00
C LEU A 126 -4.81 -5.02 -5.51
N ALA A 127 -3.55 -4.89 -5.94
CA ALA A 127 -3.21 -4.84 -7.36
C ALA A 127 -3.58 -6.15 -8.07
N ILE A 128 -3.44 -7.30 -7.37
CA ILE A 128 -3.95 -8.59 -7.83
C ILE A 128 -5.47 -8.56 -8.01
N HIS A 129 -6.23 -8.16 -6.98
CA HIS A 129 -7.69 -8.00 -7.07
C HIS A 129 -8.11 -7.17 -8.29
N ARG A 130 -7.47 -6.03 -8.51
CA ARG A 130 -7.75 -5.13 -9.64
C ARG A 130 -7.46 -5.75 -11.01
N SER A 131 -6.50 -6.67 -11.08
CA SER A 131 -6.08 -7.27 -12.35
C SER A 131 -6.89 -8.48 -12.81
N ILE A 132 -7.62 -9.11 -11.89
CA ILE A 132 -8.31 -10.39 -12.11
C ILE A 132 -9.82 -10.25 -12.00
N ALA A 133 -10.30 -9.30 -11.20
CA ALA A 133 -11.72 -9.02 -11.14
C ALA A 133 -12.22 -8.55 -12.51
N GLU A 134 -13.48 -8.88 -12.85
CA GLU A 134 -14.10 -8.35 -14.07
C GLU A 134 -13.98 -6.83 -14.05
N PRO A 135 -13.39 -6.22 -15.09
CA PRO A 135 -13.08 -4.81 -15.09
C PRO A 135 -14.35 -3.98 -14.98
N LYS A 136 -14.63 -3.49 -13.77
CA LYS A 136 -15.62 -2.43 -13.55
C LYS A 136 -14.92 -1.09 -13.71
N LEU A 137 -15.61 -0.07 -14.22
CA LEU A 137 -15.07 1.29 -14.33
C LEU A 137 -14.46 1.76 -13.00
N GLU A 138 -15.11 1.39 -11.90
CA GLU A 138 -14.72 1.57 -10.49
C GLU A 138 -13.38 0.91 -10.07
N GLN A 139 -12.84 0.00 -10.89
CA GLN A 139 -11.56 -0.68 -10.65
C GLN A 139 -10.40 -0.05 -11.42
N TYR A 140 -10.68 0.59 -12.56
CA TYR A 140 -9.74 1.48 -13.25
C TYR A 140 -9.65 2.85 -12.58
N ILE A 141 -10.76 3.25 -11.97
CA ILE A 141 -10.93 4.47 -11.19
C ILE A 141 -11.21 4.02 -9.77
N GLN A 142 -10.17 3.72 -8.97
CA GLN A 142 -10.41 3.64 -7.54
C GLN A 142 -10.46 5.06 -6.98
N PRO A 143 -11.61 5.51 -6.45
CA PRO A 143 -11.59 6.65 -5.57
C PRO A 143 -10.70 6.28 -4.40
N VAL A 144 -9.66 7.08 -4.15
CA VAL A 144 -8.93 6.98 -2.89
C VAL A 144 -9.97 7.09 -1.78
N ALA A 145 -10.16 6.01 -1.02
CA ALA A 145 -11.09 5.99 0.08
C ALA A 145 -10.49 6.80 1.23
N LEU A 146 -11.07 7.95 1.48
CA LEU A 146 -10.67 8.92 2.47
C LEU A 146 -11.81 9.12 3.46
N SER A 147 -11.49 9.60 4.66
CA SER A 147 -12.43 9.89 5.74
C SER A 147 -12.07 11.24 6.36
N ALA A 148 -12.58 11.56 7.57
CA ALA A 148 -12.17 12.75 8.31
C ALA A 148 -10.67 12.77 8.67
N ASN A 149 -9.98 11.64 8.54
CA ASN A 149 -8.54 11.52 8.75
C ASN A 149 -7.90 10.60 7.72
N GLY A 150 -6.80 11.00 7.13
CA GLY A 150 -6.21 10.21 6.06
C GLY A 150 -4.78 10.53 5.74
N THR A 151 -4.20 9.67 4.92
CA THR A 151 -2.91 9.93 4.26
C THR A 151 -3.07 9.59 2.79
N LEU A 152 -2.83 10.57 1.94
CA LEU A 152 -2.72 10.44 0.49
C LEU A 152 -1.24 10.49 0.11
N LEU A 153 -0.84 9.62 -0.80
CA LEU A 153 0.48 9.54 -1.42
C LEU A 153 0.32 9.74 -2.92
N PHE A 154 1.05 10.69 -3.48
CA PHE A 154 1.05 11.02 -4.90
C PHE A 154 2.47 11.00 -5.43
N PHE A 155 2.72 10.21 -6.47
CA PHE A 155 3.97 10.17 -7.22
C PHE A 155 3.74 10.56 -8.66
N GLY A 156 4.54 11.50 -9.13
CA GLY A 156 4.47 11.92 -10.51
C GLY A 156 5.33 13.13 -10.78
N ARG A 157 5.12 13.67 -11.98
CA ARG A 157 5.79 14.86 -12.49
C ARG A 157 4.73 15.83 -12.99
N LEU A 158 4.80 17.07 -12.53
CA LEU A 158 4.02 18.17 -13.11
C LEU A 158 4.76 18.74 -14.32
N HIS A 159 4.05 19.15 -15.36
CA HIS A 159 4.68 19.89 -16.46
C HIS A 159 4.95 21.36 -16.08
N HIS A 160 4.11 21.94 -15.23
CA HIS A 160 4.24 23.29 -14.68
C HIS A 160 3.79 23.31 -13.22
N GLU A 161 4.28 24.24 -12.39
CA GLU A 161 3.90 24.33 -10.96
C GLU A 161 2.39 24.50 -10.75
N SER A 162 1.70 25.15 -11.68
CA SER A 162 0.23 25.34 -11.66
C SER A 162 -0.56 24.10 -12.06
N SER A 163 0.10 23.01 -12.47
CA SER A 163 -0.56 21.90 -13.14
C SER A 163 -1.25 20.90 -12.22
N MET A 164 -1.26 21.10 -10.90
CA MET A 164 -1.88 20.14 -9.99
C MET A 164 -3.35 20.43 -9.70
N GLY A 165 -3.74 21.70 -9.55
CA GLY A 165 -5.13 22.10 -9.32
C GLY A 165 -5.71 21.58 -7.99
N THR A 166 -7.01 21.24 -7.98
CA THR A 166 -7.72 20.77 -6.78
C THR A 166 -7.37 19.33 -6.45
N ILE A 167 -6.92 19.07 -5.23
CA ILE A 167 -6.38 17.78 -4.81
C ILE A 167 -7.39 17.00 -3.97
N LEU A 168 -7.97 17.63 -2.94
CA LEU A 168 -8.96 17.04 -2.04
C LEU A 168 -10.14 17.99 -1.85
N ASP A 169 -11.32 17.42 -1.65
CA ASP A 169 -12.54 18.13 -1.23
C ASP A 169 -13.14 17.40 -0.03
N SER A 170 -13.48 18.16 1.01
CA SER A 170 -14.22 17.70 2.16
C SER A 170 -15.48 18.54 2.23
N ASP A 171 -16.60 17.93 1.84
CA ASP A 171 -17.97 18.44 1.90
C ASP A 171 -18.19 19.91 1.47
N GLY A 172 -17.32 20.44 0.60
CA GLY A 172 -17.32 21.85 0.19
C GLY A 172 -16.88 22.84 1.28
N ARG A 173 -16.53 22.38 2.50
CA ARG A 173 -16.04 23.24 3.58
C ARG A 173 -14.52 23.34 3.61
N VAL A 174 -13.82 22.31 3.16
CA VAL A 174 -12.36 22.31 3.04
C VAL A 174 -11.97 21.79 1.67
N THR A 175 -11.24 22.60 0.93
CA THR A 175 -10.63 22.21 -0.34
C THR A 175 -9.12 22.34 -0.21
N VAL A 176 -8.41 21.29 -0.60
CA VAL A 176 -6.95 21.30 -0.72
C VAL A 176 -6.62 21.53 -2.18
N VAL A 177 -5.89 22.60 -2.47
CA VAL A 177 -5.61 23.04 -3.85
C VAL A 177 -4.15 23.43 -4.00
N ALA A 178 -3.54 23.11 -5.12
CA ALA A 178 -2.30 23.75 -5.55
C ALA A 178 -2.66 25.00 -6.37
N ASP A 179 -2.24 26.18 -5.91
CA ASP A 179 -2.48 27.43 -6.61
C ASP A 179 -1.66 27.55 -7.91
N GLU A 180 -1.85 28.65 -8.65
CA GLU A 180 -1.15 28.90 -9.92
C GLU A 180 0.38 29.01 -9.79
N ARG A 181 0.87 29.17 -8.57
CA ARG A 181 2.30 29.25 -8.25
C ARG A 181 2.83 27.96 -7.63
N GLY A 182 1.99 26.91 -7.57
CA GLY A 182 2.31 25.59 -7.03
C GLY A 182 2.26 25.49 -5.51
N PHE A 183 1.81 26.52 -4.77
CA PHE A 183 1.65 26.38 -3.33
C PHE A 183 0.41 25.56 -3.01
N ILE A 184 0.57 24.57 -2.14
CA ILE A 184 -0.57 23.84 -1.60
C ILE A 184 -1.23 24.70 -0.53
N GLN A 185 -2.53 24.93 -0.68
CA GLN A 185 -3.34 25.75 0.20
C GLN A 185 -4.59 24.99 0.66
N LEU A 186 -5.12 25.41 1.81
CA LEU A 186 -6.44 25.04 2.29
C LEU A 186 -7.38 26.23 2.10
N THR A 187 -8.52 25.98 1.48
CA THR A 187 -9.57 27.01 1.29
C THR A 187 -10.93 26.51 1.77
N GLY A 188 -11.82 27.42 2.12
CA GLY A 188 -13.20 27.11 2.53
C GLY A 188 -13.52 27.44 3.99
N SER A 189 -14.78 27.31 4.37
CA SER A 189 -15.30 27.72 5.68
C SER A 189 -14.83 26.84 6.85
N GLY A 190 -14.36 25.63 6.57
CA GLY A 190 -13.81 24.69 7.55
C GLY A 190 -12.31 24.92 7.86
N VAL A 191 -11.66 25.88 7.20
CA VAL A 191 -10.23 26.17 7.37
C VAL A 191 -10.02 27.23 8.44
N ARG A 192 -9.24 26.89 9.47
CA ARG A 192 -8.86 27.82 10.55
C ARG A 192 -7.53 28.50 10.28
N ARG A 193 -6.56 27.77 9.76
CA ARG A 193 -5.23 28.28 9.39
C ARG A 193 -4.66 27.51 8.22
N CYS A 194 -3.91 28.20 7.38
CA CYS A 194 -3.08 27.59 6.33
C CYS A 194 -1.77 28.37 6.25
N HIS A 195 -0.66 27.66 6.29
CA HIS A 195 0.68 28.22 6.15
C HIS A 195 1.42 27.46 5.06
N SER A 196 1.49 28.07 3.88
CA SER A 196 2.23 27.53 2.74
C SER A 196 3.68 28.02 2.80
N ILE A 197 4.62 27.07 2.75
CA ILE A 197 6.04 27.30 2.99
C ILE A 197 6.79 27.30 1.66
N LYS A 198 6.56 26.30 0.81
CA LYS A 198 7.25 26.11 -0.47
C LYS A 198 6.28 25.66 -1.56
N PRO A 199 6.49 26.06 -2.82
CA PRO A 199 5.68 25.59 -3.93
C PRO A 199 6.17 24.23 -4.44
N LEU A 200 5.26 23.47 -5.03
CA LEU A 200 5.59 22.41 -5.98
C LEU A 200 6.33 23.01 -7.18
N ARG A 201 7.23 22.24 -7.77
CA ARG A 201 8.00 22.65 -8.96
C ARG A 201 7.51 21.89 -10.17
N GLY A 202 7.28 22.60 -11.27
CA GLY A 202 7.13 21.99 -12.58
C GLY A 202 8.41 21.27 -13.01
N ASN A 203 8.26 20.31 -13.92
CA ASN A 203 9.34 19.55 -14.54
C ASN A 203 10.22 18.72 -13.59
N THR A 204 9.74 18.47 -12.37
CA THR A 204 10.43 17.65 -11.37
C THR A 204 9.54 16.50 -10.95
N GLU A 205 10.11 15.30 -10.87
CA GLU A 205 9.42 14.18 -10.22
C GLU A 205 9.42 14.40 -8.71
N PHE A 206 8.26 14.18 -8.09
CA PHE A 206 8.16 14.30 -6.65
C PHE A 206 7.25 13.23 -6.05
N ARG A 207 7.51 12.99 -4.77
CA ARG A 207 6.71 12.14 -3.90
C ARG A 207 6.05 13.03 -2.87
N LEU A 208 4.77 13.30 -3.07
CA LEU A 208 3.96 14.17 -2.23
C LEU A 208 3.11 13.34 -1.29
N THR A 209 3.08 13.74 -0.02
CA THR A 209 2.13 13.21 0.95
C THR A 209 1.23 14.32 1.46
N LEU A 210 -0.07 14.07 1.47
CA LEU A 210 -1.05 14.90 2.17
C LEU A 210 -1.58 14.11 3.35
N ARG A 211 -1.35 14.62 4.56
CA ARG A 211 -1.82 14.02 5.80
C ARG A 211 -2.77 14.98 6.47
N TYR A 212 -3.87 14.44 6.96
CA TYR A 212 -4.86 15.27 7.58
C TYR A 212 -5.69 14.48 8.60
N ASN A 213 -6.28 15.21 9.53
CA ASN A 213 -7.25 14.71 10.48
C ASN A 213 -8.29 15.81 10.76
N VAL A 214 -9.15 15.60 11.76
CA VAL A 214 -10.19 16.58 12.16
C VAL A 214 -9.67 17.95 12.58
N GLU A 215 -8.38 18.07 12.88
CA GLU A 215 -7.76 19.27 13.42
C GLU A 215 -6.61 19.82 12.61
N ASP A 216 -5.79 18.97 11.98
CA ASP A 216 -4.53 19.34 11.36
C ASP A 216 -4.40 18.84 9.92
N PHE A 217 -3.56 19.54 9.16
CA PHE A 217 -3.16 19.21 7.80
C PHE A 217 -1.66 19.42 7.63
N GLU A 218 -1.01 18.52 6.90
CA GLU A 218 0.38 18.64 6.47
C GLU A 218 0.51 18.15 5.02
N ALA A 219 1.13 18.97 4.18
CA ALA A 219 1.64 18.55 2.88
C ALA A 219 3.17 18.52 2.93
N ALA A 220 3.77 17.42 2.47
CA ALA A 220 5.22 17.26 2.48
C ALA A 220 5.73 16.55 1.22
N LEU A 221 6.89 17.01 0.75
CA LEU A 221 7.67 16.34 -0.29
C LEU A 221 8.66 15.39 0.35
N TRP A 222 8.92 14.28 -0.33
CA TRP A 222 9.89 13.29 0.10
C TRP A 222 10.99 13.13 -0.95
N VAL A 223 12.23 13.35 -0.52
CA VAL A 223 13.42 13.23 -1.36
C VAL A 223 14.31 12.15 -0.77
N LYS A 224 14.89 11.32 -1.62
CA LYS A 224 15.86 10.31 -1.19
C LYS A 224 17.24 10.95 -1.20
N ASP A 225 17.83 11.14 -0.03
CA ASP A 225 19.19 11.65 0.15
C ASP A 225 20.05 10.57 0.81
N SER A 226 21.15 10.20 0.17
CA SER A 226 22.11 9.23 0.70
C SER A 226 21.47 7.89 1.12
N GLY A 227 20.43 7.47 0.40
CA GLY A 227 19.68 6.24 0.65
C GLY A 227 18.54 6.36 1.66
N ALA A 228 18.44 7.48 2.39
CA ALA A 228 17.37 7.74 3.36
C ALA A 228 16.31 8.69 2.79
N TRP A 229 15.06 8.48 3.20
CA TRP A 229 13.96 9.38 2.85
C TRP A 229 13.94 10.58 3.80
N VAL A 230 14.05 11.79 3.25
CA VAL A 230 13.98 13.05 3.98
C VAL A 230 12.65 13.73 3.66
N LYS A 231 11.91 14.09 4.72
CA LYS A 231 10.66 14.85 4.62
C LYS A 231 10.97 16.35 4.55
N ASP A 232 10.46 17.02 3.53
CA ASP A 232 10.42 18.48 3.42
C ASP A 232 8.96 18.94 3.49
N VAL A 233 8.57 19.54 4.63
CA VAL A 233 7.20 20.05 4.82
C VAL A 233 7.02 21.30 3.99
N ILE A 234 6.00 21.31 3.14
CA ILE A 234 5.71 22.41 2.20
C ILE A 234 4.46 23.20 2.56
N THR A 235 3.52 22.61 3.30
CA THR A 235 2.35 23.31 3.84
C THR A 235 1.93 22.68 5.16
N THR A 236 1.51 23.52 6.11
CA THR A 236 0.79 23.09 7.31
C THR A 236 -0.54 23.84 7.43
N GLY A 237 -1.50 23.28 8.15
CA GLY A 237 -2.77 23.94 8.38
C GLY A 237 -3.58 23.29 9.49
N ALA A 238 -4.68 23.95 9.85
CA ALA A 238 -5.74 23.38 10.66
C ALA A 238 -7.06 23.58 9.94
N ALA A 239 -7.76 22.48 9.72
CA ALA A 239 -9.05 22.46 9.07
C ALA A 239 -9.87 21.27 9.58
N SER A 240 -11.18 21.36 9.50
CA SER A 240 -12.08 20.29 9.93
C SER A 240 -12.55 19.47 8.75
N PHE A 241 -11.77 18.43 8.43
CA PHE A 241 -12.13 17.42 7.43
C PHE A 241 -13.26 16.53 7.96
N SER A 242 -14.15 16.10 7.07
CA SER A 242 -15.31 15.26 7.41
C SER A 242 -15.20 13.86 6.79
N GLU A 243 -16.10 12.97 7.20
CA GLU A 243 -16.21 11.62 6.64
C GLU A 243 -16.50 11.60 5.12
N ALA A 244 -16.96 12.72 4.57
CA ALA A 244 -17.18 12.89 3.13
C ALA A 244 -15.94 13.39 2.37
N THR A 245 -14.76 13.42 3.01
CA THR A 245 -13.51 13.80 2.36
C THR A 245 -13.19 12.84 1.23
N ARG A 246 -12.90 13.39 0.06
CA ARG A 246 -12.60 12.62 -1.15
C ARG A 246 -11.43 13.24 -1.91
N PRO A 247 -10.62 12.41 -2.60
CA PRO A 247 -9.70 12.91 -3.61
C PRO A 247 -10.50 13.51 -4.77
N ILE A 248 -9.99 14.60 -5.32
CA ILE A 248 -10.53 15.22 -6.54
C ILE A 248 -9.63 14.91 -7.75
N LEU A 249 -8.38 14.51 -7.49
CA LEU A 249 -7.36 14.14 -8.47
C LEU A 249 -7.93 13.33 -9.64
N CYS A 250 -7.98 13.96 -10.81
CA CYS A 250 -8.37 13.43 -12.13
C CYS A 250 -9.85 13.15 -12.41
N PHE A 251 -10.77 13.32 -11.44
CA PHE A 251 -12.16 12.85 -11.58
C PHE A 251 -13.22 13.94 -11.81
N VAL A 252 -12.80 15.20 -11.93
CA VAL A 252 -13.73 16.32 -12.16
C VAL A 252 -13.58 16.82 -13.61
N PRO A 253 -14.69 17.01 -14.35
CA PRO A 253 -14.66 17.47 -15.75
C PRO A 253 -13.83 18.73 -16.00
N ASP A 254 -13.75 19.62 -15.01
CA ASP A 254 -12.99 20.88 -15.08
C ASP A 254 -11.62 20.82 -14.38
N HIS A 255 -11.16 19.63 -13.98
CA HIS A 255 -9.88 19.47 -13.29
C HIS A 255 -8.70 19.80 -14.21
N ARG A 256 -7.87 20.77 -13.80
CA ARG A 256 -6.69 21.20 -14.55
C ARG A 256 -5.43 20.43 -14.13
N PHE A 257 -5.42 19.11 -14.34
CA PHE A 257 -4.18 18.34 -14.15
C PHE A 257 -3.36 18.35 -15.44
N PHE A 258 -2.09 18.74 -15.37
CA PHE A 258 -1.18 18.65 -16.52
C PHE A 258 0.18 18.08 -16.12
N GLY A 259 0.34 16.79 -16.30
CA GLY A 259 1.55 16.08 -15.93
C GLY A 259 1.41 14.58 -16.15
N TYR A 260 2.32 13.84 -15.54
CA TYR A 260 2.29 12.38 -15.54
C TYR A 260 2.21 11.86 -14.11
N ILE A 261 1.35 10.86 -13.90
CA ILE A 261 1.10 10.22 -12.61
C ILE A 261 1.70 8.82 -12.68
N GLN A 262 2.63 8.52 -11.78
CA GLN A 262 3.18 7.19 -11.59
C GLN A 262 2.32 6.38 -10.61
N CYS A 263 1.90 7.01 -9.52
CA CYS A 263 1.09 6.35 -8.50
C CYS A 263 0.25 7.37 -7.72
N ILE A 264 -0.97 6.99 -7.39
CA ILE A 264 -1.77 7.62 -6.34
C ILE A 264 -2.29 6.52 -5.43
N SER A 265 -2.04 6.67 -4.13
CA SER A 265 -2.52 5.76 -3.10
C SER A 265 -3.07 6.57 -1.93
N GLY A 266 -4.05 6.05 -1.20
CA GLY A 266 -4.43 6.67 0.05
C GLY A 266 -5.26 5.76 0.94
N LEU A 267 -5.27 6.11 2.22
CA LEU A 267 -5.91 5.34 3.27
C LEU A 267 -6.77 6.25 4.14
N PRO A 268 -7.93 5.77 4.62
CA PRO A 268 -8.85 6.53 5.48
C PRO A 268 -8.37 6.62 6.93
N ARG A 269 -7.05 6.48 7.15
CA ARG A 269 -6.40 6.58 8.45
C ARG A 269 -5.06 7.27 8.31
N PHE A 270 -4.58 7.82 9.43
CA PHE A 270 -3.27 8.45 9.49
C PHE A 270 -2.15 7.39 9.42
N VAL A 271 -1.19 7.59 8.52
CA VAL A 271 0.01 6.73 8.41
C VAL A 271 1.16 7.39 9.18
N ARG A 272 1.78 6.62 10.09
CA ARG A 272 2.86 7.13 10.96
C ARG A 272 4.11 7.41 10.14
N GLU A 273 4.87 8.44 10.53
CA GLU A 273 6.12 8.83 9.85
C GLU A 273 7.07 7.64 9.60
N LYS A 274 7.24 6.77 10.60
CA LYS A 274 8.12 5.60 10.51
C LYS A 274 7.74 4.59 9.41
N GLN A 275 6.50 4.62 8.92
CA GLN A 275 5.99 3.72 7.87
C GLN A 275 6.13 4.34 6.47
N LEU A 276 6.34 5.65 6.36
CA LEU A 276 6.43 6.35 5.08
C LEU A 276 7.63 5.91 4.23
N PRO A 277 8.86 5.72 4.78
CA PRO A 277 10.00 5.25 3.99
C PRO A 277 9.72 3.95 3.23
N ALA A 278 9.07 2.98 3.87
CA ALA A 278 8.70 1.72 3.24
C ALA A 278 7.65 1.92 2.13
N ALA A 279 6.69 2.83 2.32
CA ALA A 279 5.66 3.11 1.32
C ALA A 279 6.24 3.85 0.11
N LEU A 280 7.25 4.70 0.36
CA LEU A 280 7.98 5.45 -0.65
C LEU A 280 8.82 4.53 -1.53
N ASP A 281 9.46 3.53 -0.94
CA ASP A 281 10.20 2.52 -1.68
C ASP A 281 9.28 1.56 -2.46
N ASN A 282 8.09 1.24 -1.93
CA ASN A 282 7.13 0.30 -2.55
C ASN A 282 6.08 0.96 -3.44
N TYR A 283 6.10 2.29 -3.58
CA TYR A 283 5.12 3.03 -4.37
C TYR A 283 3.68 2.76 -3.95
N SER A 284 3.45 2.47 -2.67
CA SER A 284 2.14 2.10 -2.16
C SER A 284 2.05 2.29 -0.65
N LEU A 285 1.05 3.06 -0.19
CA LEU A 285 0.71 3.12 1.23
C LEU A 285 0.16 1.78 1.74
N GLU A 286 -0.40 0.96 0.86
CA GLU A 286 -0.94 -0.36 1.21
C GLU A 286 0.19 -1.33 1.58
N ALA A 287 1.36 -1.22 0.95
CA ALA A 287 2.53 -2.01 1.32
C ALA A 287 2.91 -1.82 2.80
N SER A 288 2.83 -0.59 3.30
CA SER A 288 3.33 -0.26 4.65
C SER A 288 2.26 -0.22 5.73
N ALA A 289 1.02 0.12 5.38
CA ALA A 289 -0.07 0.18 6.33
C ALA A 289 -1.07 -0.97 6.15
N GLY A 290 -1.09 -1.64 5.00
CA GLY A 290 -1.91 -2.83 4.76
C GLY A 290 -1.22 -4.12 5.22
N SER A 291 0.10 -4.14 5.30
CA SER A 291 0.85 -5.24 5.94
C SER A 291 0.62 -5.24 7.45
N LEU A 292 0.54 -6.45 8.02
CA LEU A 292 0.37 -6.64 9.45
C LEU A 292 1.71 -6.46 10.18
N ASP A 293 1.73 -5.66 11.26
CA ASP A 293 2.80 -5.72 12.27
C ASP A 293 2.57 -6.99 13.11
N LEU A 294 3.15 -8.11 12.66
CA LEU A 294 2.96 -9.43 13.26
C LEU A 294 3.28 -9.41 14.77
N LYS A 295 4.44 -8.86 15.14
CA LYS A 295 4.88 -8.82 16.54
C LYS A 295 3.91 -8.06 17.42
N HIS A 296 3.41 -6.92 16.96
CA HIS A 296 2.40 -6.18 17.71
C HIS A 296 1.10 -6.99 17.82
N PHE A 297 0.61 -7.55 16.72
CA PHE A 297 -0.61 -8.34 16.68
C PHE A 297 -0.56 -9.53 17.65
N LEU A 298 0.50 -10.33 17.59
CA LEU A 298 0.70 -11.51 18.44
C LEU A 298 0.70 -11.17 19.93
N LYS A 299 1.26 -10.02 20.31
CA LYS A 299 1.27 -9.54 21.71
C LYS A 299 -0.11 -9.09 22.19
N THR A 300 -0.98 -8.65 21.29
CA THR A 300 -2.32 -8.16 21.60
C THR A 300 -3.42 -9.21 21.42
N LEU A 301 -3.08 -10.39 20.88
CA LEU A 301 -4.03 -11.45 20.63
C LEU A 301 -4.58 -12.00 21.95
N VAL A 302 -5.90 -11.87 22.15
CA VAL A 302 -6.61 -12.48 23.27
C VAL A 302 -7.32 -13.72 22.76
N ILE A 303 -6.88 -14.90 23.22
CA ILE A 303 -7.55 -16.17 22.94
C ILE A 303 -8.68 -16.32 23.97
N GLN A 304 -9.92 -16.12 23.53
CA GLN A 304 -11.10 -16.40 24.35
C GLN A 304 -11.54 -17.84 24.13
N TRP A 305 -11.69 -18.59 25.22
CA TRP A 305 -12.30 -19.91 25.20
C TRP A 305 -13.82 -19.75 25.15
N GLN A 306 -14.47 -20.35 24.15
CA GLN A 306 -15.91 -20.62 24.16
C GLN A 306 -16.15 -22.05 24.62
#